data_AF-A0A3P7P589-F1
#
_entry.id   AF-A0A3P7P589-F1
#
_cell.length_a   1.000
_cell.length_b   1.000
_cell.length_c   1.000
_cell.angle_alpha   90.00
_cell.angle_beta   90.00
_cell.angle_gamma   90.00
#
_symmetry.space_group_name_H-M   'P 1'
#
loop_
_entity.id
_entity.type
_entity.pdbx_description
1 polymer ?
#
loop_
_entity_poly.entity_id
_entity_poly.type
_entity_poly.pdbx_seq_one_letter_code
_entity_poly.pdbx_strand_id
1 'polypeptide(L)'
;MRFIERPSITSTAFKSIEAEVMKELYEKFSAEEFTKRFALVDCRYPYEYNGGHLKYAINIHNRKDLIDYFYPSDQEKLNEMLRKILIFYCEYSTKRGPDMAFALRSEDRNRNIWKYPTVDYKEIYLIDRGYQNFYETFGSQVCFSLLIISYLV
;
A
#
# COMPACT_ATOMS: atom_id res chain seq x y z
N MET A 1 10.22 -5.68 -7.35
CA MET A 1 11.02 -4.91 -6.36
C MET A 1 11.85 -5.88 -5.52
N ARG A 2 12.94 -5.44 -4.88
CA ARG A 2 13.66 -6.27 -3.89
C ARG A 2 12.75 -6.48 -2.68
N PHE A 3 12.65 -7.71 -2.18
CA PHE A 3 11.84 -8.07 -1.02
C PHE A 3 12.66 -8.83 0.01
N ILE A 4 12.15 -8.89 1.25
CA ILE A 4 12.80 -9.50 2.40
C ILE A 4 12.59 -11.02 2.34
N GLU A 5 13.66 -11.80 2.50
CA GLU A 5 13.57 -13.26 2.57
C GLU A 5 12.98 -13.78 3.89
N ARG A 6 13.22 -13.06 4.99
CA ARG A 6 12.71 -13.36 6.34
C ARG A 6 11.94 -12.16 6.92
N PRO A 7 10.72 -11.88 6.41
CA PRO A 7 9.93 -10.76 6.87
C PRO A 7 9.30 -11.01 8.25
N SER A 8 8.83 -9.95 8.90
CA SER A 8 8.06 -10.05 10.16
C SER A 8 6.80 -10.90 9.99
N ILE A 9 6.20 -10.88 8.79
CA ILE A 9 5.04 -11.70 8.40
C ILE A 9 5.34 -12.38 7.07
N THR A 10 5.36 -13.72 7.05
CA THR A 10 5.49 -14.51 5.82
C THR A 10 4.11 -14.77 5.20
N SER A 11 4.00 -14.65 3.89
CA SER A 11 2.74 -14.82 3.17
C SER A 11 2.94 -15.37 1.76
N THR A 12 1.93 -16.10 1.27
CA THR A 12 1.79 -16.46 -0.16
C THR A 12 1.00 -15.43 -0.95
N ALA A 13 0.31 -14.50 -0.28
CA ALA A 13 -0.51 -13.46 -0.90
C ALA A 13 0.29 -12.20 -1.28
N PHE A 14 1.36 -11.92 -0.55
CA PHE A 14 2.21 -10.75 -0.72
C PHE A 14 3.67 -11.06 -0.36
N LYS A 15 4.59 -10.17 -0.75
CA LYS A 15 5.99 -10.14 -0.29
C LYS A 15 6.23 -8.88 0.54
N SER A 16 7.18 -8.91 1.48
CA SER A 16 7.46 -7.70 2.29
C SER A 16 8.68 -6.96 1.77
N ILE A 17 8.65 -5.63 1.81
CA ILE A 17 9.76 -4.76 1.42
C ILE A 17 10.26 -3.98 2.63
N GLU A 18 11.54 -3.62 2.61
CA GLU A 18 12.13 -2.76 3.64
C GLU A 18 11.75 -1.30 3.41
N ALA A 19 11.92 -0.48 4.46
CA ALA A 19 11.69 0.95 4.37
C ALA A 19 12.60 1.60 3.30
N GLU A 20 13.83 1.11 3.18
CA GLU A 20 14.84 1.52 2.22
C GLU A 20 14.36 1.30 0.77
N VAL A 21 13.73 0.16 0.48
CA VAL A 21 13.16 -0.12 -0.85
C VAL A 21 12.08 0.91 -1.18
N MET A 22 11.22 1.24 -0.20
CA MET A 22 10.19 2.26 -0.39
C MET A 22 10.80 3.66 -0.59
N LYS A 23 11.91 3.98 0.08
CA LYS A 23 12.67 5.22 -0.15
C LYS A 23 13.27 5.28 -1.55
N GLU A 24 13.88 4.18 -2.02
CA GLU A 24 14.41 4.05 -3.38
C GLU A 24 13.32 4.29 -4.44
N LEU A 25 12.09 3.82 -4.22
CA LEU A 25 10.97 4.07 -5.14
C LEU A 25 10.61 5.55 -5.24
N TYR A 26 10.62 6.29 -4.12
CA TYR A 26 10.37 7.73 -4.15
C TYR A 26 11.47 8.51 -4.85
N GLU A 27 12.72 8.04 -4.82
CA GLU A 27 13.83 8.68 -5.53
C GLU A 27 13.85 8.34 -7.01
N LYS A 28 13.38 7.14 -7.37
CA LYS A 28 13.39 6.63 -8.74
C LYS A 28 12.29 7.22 -9.63
N PHE A 29 11.15 7.59 -9.05
CA PHE A 29 9.98 8.00 -9.82
C PHE A 29 9.53 9.41 -9.45
N SER A 30 9.12 10.17 -10.46
CA SER A 30 8.35 11.40 -10.22
C SER A 30 7.01 11.09 -9.54
N ALA A 31 6.36 12.11 -8.96
CA ALA A 31 5.06 11.95 -8.31
C ALA A 31 4.00 11.34 -9.25
N GLU A 32 3.97 11.78 -10.52
CA GLU A 32 3.03 11.28 -11.53
C GLU A 32 3.33 9.81 -11.88
N GLU A 33 4.59 9.47 -12.15
CA GLU A 33 4.97 8.08 -12.43
C GLU A 33 4.70 7.16 -11.24
N PHE A 34 4.98 7.63 -10.03
CA PHE A 34 4.74 6.88 -8.80
C PHE A 34 3.26 6.56 -8.66
N THR A 35 2.38 7.57 -8.71
CA THR A 35 0.93 7.41 -8.54
C THR A 35 0.27 6.64 -9.69
N LYS A 36 0.88 6.62 -10.88
CA LYS A 36 0.45 5.81 -12.01
C LYS A 36 0.86 4.33 -11.87
N ARG A 37 2.02 4.04 -11.27
CA ARG A 37 2.55 2.68 -11.10
C ARG A 37 2.15 2.00 -9.81
N PHE A 38 1.98 2.74 -8.72
CA PHE A 38 1.81 2.20 -7.39
C PHE A 38 0.51 2.68 -6.76
N ALA A 39 -0.13 1.78 -6.02
CA ALA A 39 -1.17 2.12 -5.06
C ALA A 39 -0.62 1.85 -3.66
N LEU A 40 -0.28 2.91 -2.94
CA LEU A 40 0.25 2.84 -1.58
C LEU A 40 -0.90 2.97 -0.58
N VAL A 41 -1.22 1.90 0.15
CA VAL A 41 -2.43 1.81 0.98
C VAL A 41 -2.07 1.87 2.47
N ASP A 42 -2.44 2.96 3.13
CA ASP A 42 -2.39 3.08 4.59
C ASP A 42 -3.63 2.41 5.19
N CYS A 43 -3.42 1.28 5.86
CA CYS A 43 -4.47 0.49 6.50
C CYS A 43 -4.78 0.92 7.94
N ARG A 44 -4.20 2.04 8.41
CA ARG A 44 -4.51 2.61 9.72
C ARG A 44 -5.86 3.32 9.73
N TYR A 45 -6.36 3.65 10.91
CA TYR A 45 -7.59 4.45 11.01
C TYR A 45 -7.37 5.86 10.47
N PRO A 46 -8.44 6.54 10.00
CA PRO A 46 -8.33 7.88 9.42
C PRO A 46 -7.64 8.90 10.33
N TYR A 47 -7.85 8.81 11.65
CA TYR A 47 -7.20 9.73 12.60
C TYR A 47 -5.68 9.53 12.68
N GLU A 48 -5.18 8.30 12.53
CA GLU A 48 -3.73 8.02 12.49
C GLU A 48 -3.14 8.54 11.18
N TYR A 49 -3.82 8.27 10.06
CA TYR A 49 -3.44 8.78 8.74
C TYR A 49 -3.37 10.31 8.74
N ASN A 50 -4.38 10.98 9.30
CA ASN A 50 -4.42 12.45 9.39
C ASN A 50 -3.31 13.03 10.28
N GLY A 51 -2.83 12.28 11.28
CA GLY A 51 -1.68 12.66 12.10
C GLY A 51 -0.34 12.63 11.34
N GLY A 52 -0.28 11.86 10.26
CA GLY A 52 0.84 11.81 9.33
C GLY A 52 0.90 10.46 8.62
N HIS A 53 1.34 10.45 7.37
CA HIS A 53 1.31 9.27 6.50
C HIS A 53 2.38 9.36 5.42
N LEU A 54 2.66 8.24 4.74
CA LEU A 54 3.61 8.22 3.62
C LEU A 54 3.10 9.04 2.43
N LYS A 55 4.01 9.70 1.69
CA LYS A 55 3.66 10.45 0.48
C LYS A 55 2.86 9.60 -0.53
N TYR A 56 1.80 10.17 -1.09
CA TYR A 56 0.93 9.55 -2.09
C TYR A 56 0.15 8.32 -1.60
N ALA A 57 0.12 8.08 -0.28
CA ALA A 57 -0.71 7.02 0.28
C ALA A 57 -2.20 7.37 0.16
N ILE A 58 -3.02 6.34 -0.02
CA ILE A 58 -4.47 6.40 0.15
C ILE A 58 -4.85 5.71 1.46
N ASN A 59 -5.75 6.30 2.24
CA ASN A 59 -6.22 5.68 3.47
C ASN A 59 -7.42 4.76 3.20
N ILE A 60 -7.28 3.48 3.51
CA ILE A 60 -8.36 2.49 3.43
C ILE A 60 -8.26 1.58 4.66
N HIS A 61 -9.16 1.77 5.62
CA HIS A 61 -9.09 1.07 6.91
C HIS A 61 -10.03 -0.15 7.02
N ASN A 62 -10.86 -0.42 6.01
CA ASN A 62 -11.82 -1.53 6.04
C ASN A 62 -11.87 -2.28 4.69
N ARG A 63 -12.28 -3.55 4.77
CA ARG A 63 -12.26 -4.47 3.63
C ARG A 63 -13.25 -4.10 2.52
N LYS A 64 -14.41 -3.52 2.86
CA LYS A 64 -15.42 -3.16 1.86
C LYS A 64 -14.87 -2.06 0.95
N ASP A 65 -14.38 -0.98 1.53
CA ASP A 65 -13.83 0.14 0.79
C ASP A 65 -12.59 -0.28 -0.02
N LEU A 66 -11.81 -1.24 0.50
CA LEU A 66 -10.69 -1.82 -0.23
C LEU A 66 -11.13 -2.50 -1.52
N ILE A 67 -12.14 -3.38 -1.44
CA ILE A 67 -12.63 -4.10 -2.63
C ILE A 67 -13.28 -3.13 -3.60
N ASP A 68 -14.10 -2.19 -3.12
CA ASP A 68 -14.76 -1.19 -3.97
C ASP A 68 -13.74 -0.28 -4.68
N TYR A 69 -12.62 0.05 -4.02
CA TYR A 69 -11.56 0.88 -4.59
C TYR A 69 -10.78 0.18 -5.71
N PHE A 70 -10.41 -1.09 -5.50
CA PHE A 70 -9.59 -1.86 -6.44
C PHE A 70 -10.42 -2.60 -7.51
N TYR A 71 -11.69 -2.88 -7.26
CA TYR A 71 -12.64 -3.41 -8.22
C TYR A 71 -13.86 -2.48 -8.42
N PRO A 72 -13.65 -1.25 -8.89
CA PRO A 72 -14.74 -0.31 -9.14
C PRO A 72 -15.63 -0.79 -10.30
N SER A 73 -16.89 -0.40 -10.29
CA SER A 73 -17.83 -0.72 -11.38
C SER A 73 -17.50 0.00 -12.70
N ASP A 74 -16.75 1.11 -12.63
CA ASP A 74 -16.31 1.86 -13.80
C ASP A 74 -15.12 1.16 -14.47
N GLN A 75 -15.27 0.81 -15.75
CA GLN A 75 -14.29 0.00 -16.47
C GLN A 75 -12.96 0.72 -16.72
N GLU A 76 -12.97 2.04 -16.91
CA GLU A 76 -11.75 2.82 -17.12
C GLU A 76 -10.92 2.89 -15.83
N LYS A 77 -11.58 3.13 -14.70
CA LYS A 77 -10.97 3.09 -13.37
C LYS A 77 -10.48 1.70 -13.01
N LEU A 78 -11.25 0.66 -13.31
CA LEU A 78 -10.82 -0.72 -13.11
C LEU A 78 -9.53 -1.01 -13.88
N ASN A 79 -9.50 -0.66 -15.17
CA ASN A 79 -8.31 -0.83 -16.00
C ASN A 79 -7.12 -0.03 -15.46
N GLU A 80 -7.34 1.15 -14.87
CA GLU A 80 -6.29 1.90 -14.17
C GLU A 80 -5.76 1.15 -12.95
N MET A 81 -6.65 0.68 -12.07
CA MET A 81 -6.26 -0.02 -10.85
C MET A 81 -5.50 -1.31 -11.16
N LEU A 82 -5.93 -2.08 -12.15
CA LEU A 82 -5.30 -3.33 -12.58
C LEU A 82 -3.86 -3.19 -13.08
N ARG A 83 -3.42 -1.97 -13.42
CA ARG A 83 -2.02 -1.69 -13.81
C ARG A 83 -1.11 -1.36 -12.62
N LYS A 84 -1.68 -1.09 -11.45
CA LYS A 84 -0.91 -0.64 -10.28
C LYS A 84 -0.35 -1.83 -9.51
N ILE A 85 0.87 -1.65 -9.01
CA ILE A 85 1.47 -2.53 -8.00
C ILE A 85 1.03 -2.04 -6.63
N LEU A 86 0.50 -2.94 -5.81
CA LEU A 86 -0.04 -2.58 -4.51
C LEU A 86 1.00 -2.71 -3.42
N ILE A 87 1.07 -1.69 -2.56
CA ILE A 87 1.96 -1.65 -1.42
C ILE A 87 1.11 -1.29 -0.20
N PHE A 88 0.95 -2.24 0.71
CA PHE A 88 0.19 -2.06 1.94
C PHE A 88 1.11 -1.70 3.09
N TYR A 89 0.62 -0.92 4.04
CA TYR A 89 1.26 -0.76 5.34
C TYR A 89 0.23 -0.44 6.42
N CYS A 90 0.62 -0.60 7.68
CA CYS A 90 -0.09 0.05 8.79
C CYS A 90 0.93 0.57 9.80
N GLU A 91 0.58 0.69 11.08
CA GLU A 91 1.53 1.22 12.09
C GLU A 91 2.78 0.34 12.22
N TYR A 92 2.58 -0.96 12.44
CA TYR A 92 3.65 -1.97 12.58
C TYR A 92 3.66 -3.02 11.47
N SER A 93 2.69 -2.98 10.55
CA SER A 93 2.47 -3.99 9.49
C SER A 93 2.33 -5.45 9.96
N THR A 94 1.89 -5.69 11.20
CA THR A 94 1.73 -7.05 11.75
C THR A 94 0.30 -7.60 11.72
N LYS A 95 -0.71 -6.72 11.60
CA LYS A 95 -2.14 -7.10 11.60
C LYS A 95 -2.92 -6.48 10.45
N ARG A 96 -3.17 -5.16 10.49
CA ARG A 96 -4.06 -4.46 9.55
C ARG A 96 -3.57 -4.53 8.10
N GLY A 97 -2.29 -4.23 7.86
CA GLY A 97 -1.68 -4.35 6.52
C GLY A 97 -1.77 -5.76 5.94
N PRO A 98 -1.29 -6.81 6.65
CA PRO A 98 -1.46 -8.19 6.22
C PRO A 98 -2.92 -8.57 5.96
N ASP A 99 -3.85 -8.21 6.84
CA ASP A 99 -5.28 -8.52 6.70
C ASP A 99 -5.88 -7.96 5.42
N MET A 100 -5.59 -6.69 5.10
CA MET A 100 -6.08 -6.04 3.88
C MET A 100 -5.46 -6.67 2.63
N ALA A 101 -4.15 -6.96 2.65
CA ALA A 101 -3.49 -7.65 1.53
C ALA A 101 -4.07 -9.05 1.29
N PHE A 102 -4.38 -9.81 2.36
CA PHE A 102 -5.06 -11.09 2.26
C PHE A 102 -6.50 -10.98 1.77
N ALA A 103 -7.25 -9.96 2.23
CA ALA A 103 -8.61 -9.72 1.79
C ALA A 103 -8.68 -9.44 0.28
N LEU A 104 -7.82 -8.55 -0.22
CA LEU A 104 -7.75 -8.27 -1.66
C LEU A 104 -7.34 -9.50 -2.47
N ARG A 105 -6.33 -10.26 -2.01
CA ARG A 105 -5.90 -11.49 -2.71
C ARG A 105 -7.01 -12.55 -2.73
N SER A 106 -7.78 -12.67 -1.65
CA SER A 106 -8.90 -13.61 -1.57
C SER A 106 -9.99 -13.23 -2.57
N GLU A 107 -10.33 -11.94 -2.67
CA GLU A 107 -11.31 -11.44 -3.63
C GLU A 107 -10.82 -11.61 -5.08
N ASP A 108 -9.55 -11.28 -5.36
CA ASP A 108 -8.91 -11.53 -6.66
C ASP A 108 -9.04 -13.00 -7.06
N ARG A 109 -8.68 -13.93 -6.18
CA ARG A 109 -8.81 -15.37 -6.45
C ARG A 109 -10.25 -15.81 -6.66
N ASN A 110 -11.20 -15.23 -5.93
CA ASN A 110 -12.62 -15.52 -6.09
C ASN A 110 -13.13 -15.07 -7.47
N ARG A 111 -12.78 -13.85 -7.89
CA ARG A 111 -13.10 -13.32 -9.23
C ARG A 111 -12.46 -14.13 -10.35
N ASN A 112 -11.29 -14.69 -10.08
CA ASN A 112 -10.48 -15.44 -11.05
C ASN A 112 -10.59 -16.97 -10.90
N ILE A 113 -11.61 -17.47 -10.20
CA ILE A 113 -11.80 -18.90 -9.92
C ILE A 113 -11.77 -19.78 -11.18
N TRP A 114 -12.33 -19.29 -12.28
CA TRP A 114 -12.43 -20.01 -13.55
C TRP A 114 -11.11 -20.12 -14.34
N LYS A 115 -10.11 -19.28 -13.99
CA LYS A 115 -8.81 -19.23 -14.68
C LYS A 115 -7.63 -19.43 -13.72
N TYR A 116 -7.87 -20.13 -12.60
CA TYR A 116 -6.82 -20.48 -11.65
C TYR A 116 -5.60 -21.13 -12.35
N PRO A 117 -4.35 -20.78 -11.98
CA PRO A 117 -3.92 -19.94 -10.85
C PRO A 117 -3.78 -18.44 -11.16
N THR A 118 -4.34 -17.97 -12.29
CA THR A 118 -4.23 -16.56 -12.71
C THR A 118 -4.85 -15.63 -11.68
N VAL A 119 -4.20 -14.49 -11.46
CA VAL A 119 -4.64 -13.41 -10.58
C VAL A 119 -4.53 -12.08 -11.32
N ASP A 120 -5.36 -11.12 -10.94
CA ASP A 120 -5.35 -9.79 -11.52
C ASP A 120 -4.16 -8.97 -10.98
N TYR A 121 -3.94 -9.02 -9.65
CA TYR A 121 -2.82 -8.36 -8.99
C TYR A 121 -1.65 -9.32 -8.79
N LYS A 122 -0.76 -9.38 -9.80
CA LYS A 122 0.44 -10.23 -9.79
C LYS A 122 1.38 -9.91 -8.63
N GLU A 123 1.53 -8.63 -8.33
CA GLU A 123 2.45 -8.11 -7.32
C GLU A 123 1.68 -7.38 -6.22
N ILE A 124 1.75 -7.91 -4.99
CA ILE A 124 1.27 -7.26 -3.78
C ILE A 124 2.42 -7.25 -2.79
N TYR A 125 2.70 -6.08 -2.21
CA TYR A 125 3.75 -5.89 -1.24
C TYR A 125 3.23 -5.33 0.09
N LEU A 126 3.99 -5.58 1.16
CA LEU A 126 3.76 -5.04 2.49
C LEU A 126 5.03 -4.32 2.96
N ILE A 127 4.95 -3.08 3.46
CA ILE A 127 6.10 -2.42 4.09
C ILE A 127 6.34 -3.07 5.45
N ASP A 128 7.45 -3.79 5.60
CA ASP A 128 7.80 -4.48 6.82
C ASP A 128 8.07 -3.49 7.97
N ARG A 129 7.66 -3.86 9.19
CA ARG A 129 7.68 -2.99 10.39
C ARG A 129 6.85 -1.70 10.31
N GLY A 130 6.20 -1.42 9.18
CA GLY A 130 5.16 -0.41 9.03
C GLY A 130 5.65 1.04 9.07
N TYR A 131 4.68 1.94 9.27
CA TYR A 131 4.87 3.38 9.29
C TYR A 131 5.83 3.82 10.39
N GLN A 132 5.75 3.23 11.58
CA GLN A 132 6.60 3.61 12.71
C GLN A 132 8.09 3.49 12.34
N ASN A 133 8.50 2.31 11.86
CA ASN A 133 9.88 2.06 11.45
C ASN A 133 10.30 2.96 10.28
N PHE A 134 9.41 3.18 9.31
CA PHE A 134 9.71 4.06 8.17
C PHE A 134 9.93 5.52 8.63
N TYR A 135 9.07 6.02 9.52
CA TYR A 135 9.17 7.36 10.08
C TYR A 135 10.42 7.54 10.97
N GLU A 136 10.74 6.56 11.81
CA GLU A 136 11.97 6.57 12.62
C GLU A 136 13.24 6.57 11.75
N THR A 137 13.20 5.91 10.58
CA THR A 137 14.35 5.79 9.68
C THR A 137 14.55 7.03 8.80
N PHE A 138 13.48 7.61 8.25
CA PHE A 138 13.56 8.67 7.22
C PHE A 138 12.86 9.99 7.57
N GLY A 139 12.08 10.02 8.65
CA GLY A 139 11.39 11.21 9.14
C GLY A 139 10.49 11.90 8.11
N SER A 140 10.45 13.23 8.18
CA SER A 140 9.55 14.09 7.39
C SER A 140 9.90 14.21 5.90
N GLN A 141 11.03 13.66 5.44
CA GLN A 141 11.43 13.78 4.03
C GLN A 141 10.47 13.03 3.09
N VAL A 142 9.83 11.98 3.60
CA VAL A 142 9.01 11.03 2.84
C VAL A 142 7.65 10.74 3.49
N CYS A 143 7.43 11.25 4.70
CA CYS A 143 6.12 11.28 5.34
C CYS A 143 5.53 12.69 5.24
N PHE A 144 4.27 12.81 4.85
CA PHE A 144 3.48 14.01 5.14
C PHE A 144 3.19 14.04 6.63
N SER A 145 3.61 15.09 7.31
CA SER A 145 3.08 15.47 8.63
C SER A 145 2.20 16.70 8.43
N LEU A 146 0.90 16.60 8.70
CA LEU A 146 -0.02 17.74 8.60
C LEU A 146 0.12 18.73 9.78
N LEU A 147 0.97 18.43 10.78
CA LEU A 147 1.28 19.39 11.84
C LEU A 147 2.20 20.55 11.39
N ILE A 148 2.62 20.60 10.12
CA ILE A 148 3.41 21.71 9.56
C ILE A 148 2.69 22.39 8.39
N ILE A 149 1.35 22.35 8.31
CA ILE A 149 0.65 23.48 7.68
C ILE A 149 0.50 24.57 8.75
N SER A 150 1.64 25.12 9.20
CA SER A 150 1.66 26.43 9.83
C SER A 150 1.33 27.43 8.73
N TYR A 151 0.15 28.04 8.83
CA TYR A 151 -0.28 29.28 8.20
C TYR A 151 0.86 30.04 7.48
N LEU A 152 1.05 29.74 6.19
CA LEU A 152 1.51 30.75 5.26
C LEU A 152 0.24 31.40 4.72
N VAL A 153 -0.13 32.47 5.44
CA VAL A 153 -1.00 33.56 4.97
C VAL A 153 -0.38 34.18 3.72
#